data_AF-A0A821BGK3-F1
#
_entry.id   AF-A0A821BGK3-F1
#
_cell.length_a   1.000
_cell.length_b   1.000
_cell.length_c   1.000
_cell.angle_alpha   90.00
_cell.angle_beta   90.00
_cell.angle_gamma   90.00
#
_symmetry.space_group_name_H-M   'P 1'
#
loop_
_entity.id
_entity.type
_entity.pdbx_description
1 polymer ?
#
loop_
_entity_poly.entity_id
_entity_poly.type
_entity_poly.pdbx_seq_one_letter_code
_entity_poly.pdbx_strand_id
1 'polypeptide(L)'
;MSNTEESSDRPVDDQKKPYEGHRRSNSYDRAISGENPKVHDSIVKNPSPACDRKSLETKQIDNDTYLIKWIEFNHEQVPILLQNLNGPCPLLAIANILLLRQRIRLNPNAGAISTERVIAMIAEYILQIDTTKYSNEYRANYEHNVAETLAVLPKFQTGLDFNLKFNGVDKFEYTKECIVFDLLDIQLYHGWVIDPQNNELQKIVNANGSSYNQLVEKMIQQRQSNNEELKQESYLIEQFLEENRSQLTHYGILQLNETMRDNQLAVFFRNNHFNTIWKNNKQLLLLVSDEGFANHKSIVFETLTDVDNDNSFTDGYGQNWQKPVSVDVSRDRDLAIAIHNEERRQYHEVQTRQQQQQRQPQERYSQEYYDERRSEKSKKKHRRPSHDKEHSGSCILS
;
A
#
# COMPACT_ATOMS: atom_id res chain seq x y z
N MET A 1 -29.75 40.45 34.51
CA MET A 1 -29.47 41.88 34.76
C MET A 1 -28.36 42.27 33.80
N SER A 2 -28.67 42.86 32.63
CA SER A 2 -28.90 44.32 32.45
C SER A 2 -27.70 45.09 33.02
N ASN A 3 -26.90 45.85 32.28
CA ASN A 3 -27.22 46.81 31.22
C ASN A 3 -25.87 47.29 30.62
N THR A 4 -25.74 47.42 29.29
CA THR A 4 -25.89 48.67 28.50
C THR A 4 -24.80 49.72 28.82
N GLU A 5 -24.28 50.55 27.91
CA GLU A 5 -24.81 51.18 26.69
C GLU A 5 -23.62 51.93 26.02
N GLU A 6 -23.50 51.93 24.68
CA GLU A 6 -23.71 53.10 23.78
C GLU A 6 -22.57 54.14 23.78
N SER A 7 -22.27 54.90 22.74
CA SER A 7 -22.67 55.14 21.34
C SER A 7 -21.56 56.09 20.80
N SER A 8 -21.35 56.43 19.52
CA SER A 8 -22.28 56.98 18.53
C SER A 8 -21.52 57.29 17.22
N ASP A 9 -22.13 56.90 16.09
CA ASP A 9 -22.36 57.66 14.83
C ASP A 9 -21.26 58.53 14.17
N ARG A 10 -20.80 58.20 12.93
CA ARG A 10 -21.33 58.52 11.56
C ARG A 10 -21.15 60.00 11.11
N PRO A 11 -21.37 60.39 9.84
CA PRO A 11 -20.86 59.91 8.54
C PRO A 11 -20.44 61.09 7.60
N VAL A 12 -19.76 60.86 6.46
CA VAL A 12 -19.89 61.74 5.26
C VAL A 12 -19.67 60.95 3.96
N ASP A 13 -20.59 61.16 3.04
CA ASP A 13 -20.75 60.67 1.66
C ASP A 13 -19.98 61.57 0.67
N ASP A 14 -19.39 61.02 -0.40
CA ASP A 14 -19.33 61.79 -1.67
C ASP A 14 -19.07 60.91 -2.90
N GLN A 15 -19.96 61.05 -3.87
CA GLN A 15 -19.96 60.43 -5.19
C GLN A 15 -19.17 61.29 -6.19
N LYS A 16 -18.46 60.66 -7.15
CA LYS A 16 -18.46 61.06 -8.58
C LYS A 16 -17.71 60.07 -9.49
N LYS A 17 -18.33 59.84 -10.66
CA LYS A 17 -17.98 58.93 -11.76
C LYS A 17 -16.90 59.53 -12.72
N PRO A 18 -16.76 59.09 -14.00
CA PRO A 18 -15.73 58.18 -14.50
C PRO A 18 -14.81 58.84 -15.55
N TYR A 19 -13.71 58.18 -15.96
CA TYR A 19 -12.91 58.61 -17.10
C TYR A 19 -12.89 57.55 -18.21
N GLU A 20 -13.42 57.95 -19.38
CA GLU A 20 -13.22 57.33 -20.70
C GLU A 20 -11.93 57.87 -21.36
N GLY A 21 -11.33 57.09 -22.28
CA GLY A 21 -10.24 57.60 -23.13
C GLY A 21 -9.58 56.60 -24.11
N HIS A 22 -10.28 56.29 -25.21
CA HIS A 22 -9.79 56.18 -26.61
C HIS A 22 -8.68 55.14 -26.97
N ARG A 23 -9.02 54.05 -27.70
CA ARG A 23 -9.08 53.88 -29.19
C ARG A 23 -7.73 53.80 -29.94
N ARG A 24 -7.50 52.65 -30.60
CA ARG A 24 -7.10 52.42 -32.04
C ARG A 24 -6.79 50.92 -32.22
N SER A 25 -7.68 50.07 -32.71
CA SER A 25 -8.00 49.73 -34.12
C SER A 25 -6.79 49.40 -35.02
N ASN A 26 -6.66 48.14 -35.44
CA ASN A 26 -6.55 47.79 -36.86
C ASN A 26 -6.90 46.32 -37.11
N SER A 27 -7.93 46.15 -37.92
CA SER A 27 -8.46 44.93 -38.54
C SER A 27 -7.81 44.68 -39.89
N TYR A 28 -7.56 43.41 -40.24
CA TYR A 28 -7.63 42.97 -41.64
C TYR A 28 -8.17 41.53 -41.68
N ASP A 29 -9.46 41.43 -41.98
CA ASP A 29 -10.08 40.24 -42.58
C ASP A 29 -9.90 40.32 -44.10
N ARG A 30 -9.55 39.19 -44.73
CA ARG A 30 -10.23 38.78 -45.97
C ARG A 30 -10.03 37.30 -46.26
N ALA A 31 -11.15 36.57 -46.22
CA ALA A 31 -11.35 35.28 -46.84
C ALA A 31 -11.33 35.39 -48.38
N ILE A 32 -11.12 34.27 -49.08
CA ILE A 32 -12.10 33.62 -50.00
C ILE A 32 -11.43 32.44 -50.75
N SER A 33 -12.04 31.26 -50.53
CA SER A 33 -12.27 30.06 -51.37
C SER A 33 -11.34 29.67 -52.55
N GLY A 34 -11.21 28.35 -52.73
CA GLY A 34 -11.53 27.72 -54.02
C GLY A 34 -10.56 26.66 -54.55
N GLU A 35 -10.98 25.39 -54.37
CA GLU A 35 -10.85 24.27 -55.33
C GLU A 35 -9.51 23.57 -55.65
N ASN A 36 -9.59 22.23 -55.58
CA ASN A 36 -8.65 21.18 -55.97
C ASN A 36 -8.59 21.01 -57.51
N PRO A 37 -7.51 20.49 -58.13
CA PRO A 37 -7.48 19.05 -58.40
C PRO A 37 -6.10 18.32 -58.53
N LYS A 38 -6.11 17.07 -58.06
CA LYS A 38 -5.60 15.80 -58.64
C LYS A 38 -4.18 15.64 -59.25
N VAL A 39 -3.44 14.71 -58.60
CA VAL A 39 -2.73 13.50 -59.10
C VAL A 39 -1.46 13.67 -59.96
N HIS A 40 -0.34 13.13 -59.44
CA HIS A 40 0.51 12.21 -60.20
C HIS A 40 1.33 11.27 -59.29
N ASP A 41 1.12 9.97 -59.50
CA ASP A 41 1.94 8.85 -58.99
C ASP A 41 3.36 8.90 -59.56
N SER A 42 4.36 8.56 -58.74
CA SER A 42 5.53 7.83 -59.23
C SER A 42 6.23 7.05 -58.12
N ILE A 43 6.26 5.73 -58.33
CA ILE A 43 6.91 4.67 -57.57
C ILE A 43 8.42 4.73 -57.81
N VAL A 44 9.25 4.79 -56.75
CA VAL A 44 10.65 4.29 -56.80
C VAL A 44 11.02 3.53 -55.52
N LYS A 45 11.61 2.37 -55.78
CA LYS A 45 11.99 1.23 -54.93
C LYS A 45 13.02 1.55 -53.83
N ASN A 46 12.89 0.84 -52.69
CA ASN A 46 13.94 0.66 -51.68
C ASN A 46 15.23 0.04 -52.28
N PRO A 47 16.38 0.27 -51.62
CA PRO A 47 17.02 -0.88 -50.97
C PRO A 47 17.58 -0.56 -49.56
N SER A 48 17.46 -1.54 -48.65
CA SER A 48 18.18 -1.58 -47.38
C SER A 48 19.70 -1.55 -47.56
N PRO A 49 20.43 -1.13 -46.51
CA PRO A 49 21.62 -1.85 -46.11
C PRO A 49 21.59 -2.25 -44.64
N ALA A 50 22.19 -3.40 -44.38
CA ALA A 50 22.36 -4.04 -43.10
C ALA A 50 23.47 -3.39 -42.24
N CYS A 51 23.36 -3.67 -40.94
CA CYS A 51 24.41 -3.70 -39.92
C CYS A 51 24.92 -2.37 -39.35
N ASP A 52 24.46 -2.04 -38.15
CA ASP A 52 25.35 -1.87 -36.99
C ASP A 52 24.54 -2.01 -35.70
N ARG A 53 24.52 -3.23 -35.14
CA ARG A 53 24.08 -3.48 -33.76
C ARG A 53 25.17 -2.96 -32.83
N LYS A 54 25.24 -1.65 -32.61
CA LYS A 54 25.75 -1.13 -31.35
C LYS A 54 24.64 -1.30 -30.34
N SER A 55 24.89 -2.21 -29.40
CA SER A 55 24.19 -2.37 -28.14
C SER A 55 23.74 -1.01 -27.59
N LEU A 56 22.44 -0.73 -27.73
CA LEU A 56 21.75 0.19 -26.84
C LEU A 56 21.74 -0.50 -25.48
N GLU A 57 22.84 -0.33 -24.74
CA GLU A 57 22.84 -0.49 -23.30
C GLU A 57 21.71 0.41 -22.78
N THR A 58 20.61 -0.24 -22.44
CA THR A 58 19.55 0.35 -21.65
C THR A 58 20.22 0.71 -20.34
N LYS A 59 20.51 2.00 -20.12
CA LYS A 59 20.91 2.49 -18.81
C LYS A 59 19.85 1.99 -17.82
N GLN A 60 20.21 1.00 -17.01
CA GLN A 60 19.50 0.71 -15.77
C GLN A 60 19.45 2.03 -15.01
N ILE A 61 18.26 2.61 -14.89
CA ILE A 61 18.04 3.72 -13.97
C ILE A 61 18.32 3.14 -12.58
N ASP A 62 19.22 3.79 -11.87
CA ASP A 62 19.74 3.40 -10.56
C ASP A 62 18.58 3.41 -9.53
N ASN A 63 17.90 2.26 -9.40
CA ASN A 63 16.71 2.07 -8.54
C ASN A 63 17.05 2.06 -7.03
N ASP A 64 18.31 2.29 -6.67
CA ASP A 64 18.82 2.15 -5.30
C ASP A 64 18.83 3.45 -4.50
N THR A 65 18.15 4.50 -4.97
CA THR A 65 18.04 5.79 -4.25
C THR A 65 16.60 6.25 -4.08
N TYR A 66 16.34 6.93 -2.97
CA TYR A 66 15.05 7.51 -2.60
C TYR A 66 15.20 9.02 -2.45
N LEU A 67 14.26 9.78 -3.03
CA LEU A 67 14.20 11.22 -2.81
C LEU A 67 13.82 11.53 -1.37
N ILE A 68 14.35 12.63 -0.85
CA ILE A 68 14.06 13.14 0.49
C ILE A 68 13.15 14.35 0.36
N LYS A 69 12.01 14.31 1.06
CA LYS A 69 11.11 15.45 1.21
C LYS A 69 11.17 15.96 2.65
N TRP A 70 11.52 17.22 2.83
CA TRP A 70 11.46 17.89 4.13
C TRP A 70 10.05 18.44 4.37
N ILE A 71 9.46 18.02 5.47
CA ILE A 71 8.12 18.39 5.92
C ILE A 71 8.17 19.04 7.29
N GLU A 72 7.17 19.83 7.60
CA GLU A 72 6.90 20.28 8.97
C GLU A 72 6.01 19.23 9.65
N PHE A 73 6.46 18.65 10.76
CA PHE A 73 5.71 17.66 11.54
C PHE A 73 5.92 17.93 13.02
N ASN A 74 4.83 18.11 13.78
CA ASN A 74 4.91 18.47 15.21
C ASN A 74 5.84 19.68 15.49
N HIS A 75 5.74 20.74 14.69
CA HIS A 75 6.55 21.97 14.78
C HIS A 75 8.05 21.80 14.48
N GLU A 76 8.48 20.62 14.00
CA GLU A 76 9.87 20.34 13.65
C GLU A 76 10.00 20.10 12.15
N GLN A 77 11.14 20.50 11.58
CA GLN A 77 11.48 20.14 10.20
C GLN A 77 12.09 18.75 10.18
N VAL A 78 11.36 17.79 9.61
CA VAL A 78 11.78 16.39 9.55
C VAL A 78 11.80 15.91 8.09
N PRO A 79 12.76 15.06 7.73
CA PRO A 79 12.80 14.45 6.42
C PRO A 79 11.88 13.21 6.39
N ILE A 80 11.25 12.97 5.24
CA ILE A 80 10.63 11.71 4.89
C ILE A 80 11.23 11.20 3.58
N LEU A 81 11.29 9.88 3.45
CA LEU A 81 11.73 9.18 2.26
C LEU A 81 10.53 8.95 1.35
N LEU A 82 10.70 9.32 0.09
CA LEU A 82 9.70 9.09 -0.94
C LEU A 82 9.94 7.75 -1.62
N GLN A 83 8.84 7.10 -1.94
CA GLN A 83 8.82 5.83 -2.64
C GLN A 83 8.66 6.07 -4.13
N ASN A 84 9.59 5.48 -4.89
CA ASN A 84 9.49 5.38 -6.34
C ASN A 84 8.63 4.16 -6.74
N LEU A 85 8.28 4.04 -8.02
CA LEU A 85 7.43 2.97 -8.57
C LEU A 85 7.90 1.54 -8.22
N ASN A 86 9.19 1.35 -7.89
CA ASN A 86 9.85 0.05 -7.65
C ASN A 86 10.38 -0.10 -6.21
N GLY A 87 10.05 0.81 -5.30
CA GLY A 87 10.70 0.92 -4.00
C GLY A 87 10.18 -0.11 -2.97
N PRO A 88 11.03 -0.59 -2.05
CA PRO A 88 10.62 -1.46 -0.96
C PRO A 88 9.77 -0.73 0.08
N CYS A 89 8.45 -0.77 -0.11
CA CYS A 89 7.51 -0.13 0.79
C CYS A 89 7.66 -0.49 2.29
N PRO A 90 8.02 -1.73 2.71
CA PRO A 90 8.14 -2.02 4.15
C PRO A 90 9.34 -1.30 4.79
N LEU A 91 10.47 -1.24 4.08
CA LEU A 91 11.67 -0.55 4.54
C LEU A 91 11.41 0.95 4.70
N LEU A 92 10.78 1.56 3.70
CA LEU A 92 10.46 2.99 3.72
C LEU A 92 9.43 3.34 4.80
N ALA A 93 8.43 2.51 5.03
CA ALA A 93 7.47 2.72 6.11
C ALA A 93 8.15 2.73 7.49
N ILE A 94 9.05 1.78 7.73
CA ILE A 94 9.85 1.74 8.98
C ILE A 94 10.75 2.97 9.09
N ALA A 95 11.51 3.28 8.04
CA ALA A 95 12.43 4.42 8.03
C ALA A 95 11.68 5.73 8.30
N ASN A 96 10.55 5.96 7.64
CA ASN A 96 9.72 7.16 7.83
C ASN A 96 9.20 7.28 9.26
N ILE A 97 8.77 6.19 9.89
CA ILE A 97 8.39 6.21 11.31
C ILE A 97 9.56 6.62 12.19
N LEU A 98 10.75 6.08 11.96
CA LEU A 98 11.93 6.42 12.77
C LEU A 98 12.38 7.88 12.53
N LEU A 99 12.26 8.42 11.32
CA LEU A 99 12.54 9.82 10.99
C LEU A 99 11.52 10.76 11.66
N LEU A 100 10.22 10.44 11.57
CA LEU A 100 9.14 11.20 12.22
C LEU A 100 9.26 11.18 13.75
N ARG A 101 9.71 10.04 14.32
CA ARG A 101 10.05 9.92 15.75
C ARG A 101 11.40 10.55 16.11
N GLN A 102 12.14 11.09 15.14
CA GLN A 102 13.48 11.66 15.26
C GLN A 102 14.52 10.72 15.91
N ARG A 103 14.31 9.40 15.77
CA ARG A 103 15.23 8.35 16.26
C ARG A 103 16.43 8.17 15.33
N ILE A 104 16.21 8.41 14.05
CA ILE A 104 17.26 8.52 13.03
C ILE A 104 17.20 9.91 12.41
N ARG A 105 18.33 10.41 11.91
CA ARG A 105 18.45 11.78 11.37
C ARG A 105 19.21 11.76 10.05
N LEU A 106 18.83 12.66 9.15
CA LEU A 106 19.52 12.90 7.89
C LEU A 106 20.18 14.28 7.90
N ASN A 107 21.18 14.45 7.03
CA ASN A 107 21.79 15.75 6.82
C ASN A 107 20.72 16.72 6.23
N PRO A 108 20.52 17.92 6.79
CA PRO A 108 19.56 18.92 6.29
C PRO A 108 19.64 19.22 4.80
N ASN A 109 20.82 19.04 4.19
CA ASN A 109 21.06 19.32 2.77
C ASN A 109 20.95 18.08 1.87
N ALA A 110 20.58 16.92 2.40
CA ALA A 110 20.41 15.70 1.62
C ALA A 110 19.13 15.77 0.78
N GLY A 111 19.26 15.59 -0.54
CA GLY A 111 18.13 15.50 -1.48
C GLY A 111 17.72 14.08 -1.83
N ALA A 112 18.62 13.10 -1.64
CA ALA A 112 18.36 11.69 -1.84
C ALA A 112 19.22 10.83 -0.89
N ILE A 113 18.83 9.57 -0.70
CA ILE A 113 19.54 8.58 0.11
C ILE A 113 19.53 7.21 -0.57
N SER A 114 20.61 6.44 -0.46
CA SER A 114 20.65 5.08 -0.99
C SER A 114 19.98 4.06 -0.07
N THR A 115 19.48 2.97 -0.64
CA THR A 115 18.87 1.87 0.12
C THR A 115 19.82 1.28 1.15
N GLU A 116 21.10 1.10 0.78
CA GLU A 116 22.14 0.63 1.70
C GLU A 116 22.27 1.55 2.90
N ARG A 117 22.23 2.88 2.69
CA ARG A 117 22.32 3.84 3.79
C ARG A 117 21.09 3.81 4.68
N VAL A 118 19.88 3.62 4.12
CA VAL A 118 18.65 3.45 4.93
C VAL A 118 18.76 2.22 5.83
N ILE A 119 19.19 1.08 5.30
CA ILE A 119 19.40 -0.15 6.07
C ILE A 119 20.45 0.06 7.16
N ALA A 120 21.58 0.66 6.81
CA ALA A 120 22.65 0.97 7.75
C ALA A 120 22.14 1.85 8.91
N MET A 121 21.36 2.89 8.62
CA MET A 121 20.80 3.77 9.66
C MET A 121 19.83 3.05 10.61
N ILE A 122 18.99 2.14 10.08
CA ILE A 122 18.09 1.34 10.92
C ILE A 122 18.90 0.36 11.80
N ALA A 123 19.90 -0.31 11.22
CA ALA A 123 20.79 -1.21 11.95
C ALA A 123 21.60 -0.47 13.03
N GLU A 124 22.18 0.70 12.71
CA GLU A 124 22.88 1.58 13.64
C GLU A 124 21.98 1.97 14.82
N TYR A 125 20.71 2.30 14.57
CA TYR A 125 19.74 2.63 15.62
C TYR A 125 19.47 1.44 16.54
N ILE A 126 19.22 0.25 15.99
CA ILE A 126 18.96 -0.97 16.77
C ILE A 126 20.13 -1.31 17.70
N LEU A 127 21.36 -1.14 17.22
CA LEU A 127 22.58 -1.40 18.00
C LEU A 127 22.82 -0.38 19.12
N GLN A 128 22.22 0.82 19.05
CA GLN A 128 22.37 1.89 20.03
C GLN A 128 21.32 1.86 21.15
N ILE A 129 20.32 0.98 21.08
CA ILE A 129 19.29 0.87 22.12
C ILE A 129 19.95 0.42 23.44
N ASP A 130 19.85 1.28 24.46
CA ASP A 130 20.40 1.03 25.79
C ASP A 130 19.60 -0.06 26.52
N THR A 131 20.19 -1.25 26.61
CA THR A 131 19.62 -2.39 27.33
C THR A 131 20.21 -2.59 28.73
N THR A 132 21.09 -1.70 29.18
CA THR A 132 21.81 -1.86 30.47
C THR A 132 20.90 -1.88 31.69
N LYS A 133 19.68 -1.34 31.55
CA LYS A 133 18.67 -1.24 32.61
C LYS A 133 17.84 -2.53 32.79
N TYR A 134 17.99 -3.51 31.90
CA TYR A 134 17.21 -4.75 31.92
C TYR A 134 18.01 -5.94 32.47
N SER A 135 17.30 -7.02 32.80
CA SER A 135 17.90 -8.26 33.31
C SER A 135 18.86 -8.90 32.29
N ASN A 136 19.79 -9.73 32.78
CA ASN A 136 20.70 -10.48 31.91
C ASN A 136 19.96 -11.39 30.91
N GLU A 137 18.85 -12.00 31.34
CA GLU A 137 17.99 -12.83 30.49
C GLU A 137 17.36 -12.02 29.35
N TYR A 138 16.84 -10.83 29.68
CA TYR A 138 16.29 -9.92 28.68
C TYR A 138 17.35 -9.48 27.67
N ARG A 139 18.55 -9.15 28.15
CA ARG A 139 19.68 -8.74 27.30
C ARG A 139 20.10 -9.85 26.34
N ALA A 140 20.21 -11.09 26.80
CA ALA A 140 20.53 -12.22 25.94
C ALA A 140 19.45 -12.45 24.87
N ASN A 141 18.17 -12.34 25.24
CA ASN A 141 17.06 -12.41 24.29
C ASN A 141 17.10 -11.26 23.28
N TYR A 142 17.39 -10.05 23.74
CA TYR A 142 17.55 -8.88 22.88
C TYR A 142 18.71 -9.05 21.89
N GLU A 143 19.89 -9.48 22.35
CA GLU A 143 21.06 -9.74 21.49
C GLU A 143 20.75 -10.79 20.43
N HIS A 144 20.02 -11.86 20.79
CA HIS A 144 19.54 -12.85 19.83
C HIS A 144 18.59 -12.23 18.79
N ASN A 145 17.61 -11.46 19.24
CA ASN A 145 16.66 -10.79 18.36
C ASN A 145 17.35 -9.80 17.42
N VAL A 146 18.36 -9.07 17.89
CA VAL A 146 19.16 -8.15 17.06
C VAL A 146 19.88 -8.91 15.95
N ALA A 147 20.52 -10.04 16.28
CA ALA A 147 21.20 -10.85 15.26
C ALA A 147 20.24 -11.36 14.19
N GLU A 148 19.06 -11.85 14.57
CA GLU A 148 18.01 -12.26 13.62
C GLU A 148 17.50 -11.07 12.79
N THR A 149 17.27 -9.90 13.41
CA THR A 149 16.86 -8.68 12.71
C THR A 149 17.88 -8.27 11.65
N LEU A 150 19.17 -8.21 11.98
CA LEU A 150 20.21 -7.84 11.03
C LEU A 150 20.30 -8.81 9.86
N ALA A 151 20.01 -10.10 10.08
CA ALA A 151 19.96 -11.10 9.03
C ALA A 151 18.75 -10.95 8.09
N VAL A 152 17.61 -10.43 8.58
CA VAL A 152 16.39 -10.27 7.77
C VAL A 152 16.22 -8.88 7.15
N LEU A 153 16.85 -7.83 7.70
CA LEU A 153 16.72 -6.45 7.21
C LEU A 153 16.94 -6.30 5.68
N PRO A 154 17.94 -6.95 5.06
CA PRO A 154 18.11 -6.87 3.61
C PRO A 154 16.91 -7.40 2.82
N LYS A 155 16.16 -8.38 3.34
CA LYS A 155 14.97 -8.93 2.67
C LYS A 155 13.83 -7.92 2.54
N PHE A 156 13.82 -6.87 3.37
CA PHE A 156 12.82 -5.80 3.28
C PHE A 156 12.91 -5.06 1.93
N GLN A 157 14.02 -5.19 1.19
CA GLN A 157 14.19 -4.68 -0.17
C GLN A 157 13.39 -5.44 -1.24
N THR A 158 13.25 -6.76 -1.07
CA THR A 158 12.73 -7.66 -2.12
C THR A 158 11.27 -8.05 -1.93
N GLY A 159 10.62 -7.54 -0.89
CA GLY A 159 9.25 -7.87 -0.51
C GLY A 159 9.20 -8.83 0.68
N LEU A 160 8.14 -8.68 1.49
CA LEU A 160 7.89 -9.48 2.68
C LEU A 160 6.56 -10.19 2.53
N ASP A 161 6.53 -11.48 2.85
CA ASP A 161 5.32 -12.29 2.84
C ASP A 161 4.62 -12.16 4.20
N PHE A 162 3.64 -11.26 4.30
CA PHE A 162 2.79 -11.13 5.48
C PHE A 162 1.44 -11.76 5.21
N ASN A 163 1.12 -12.79 5.99
CA ASN A 163 -0.18 -13.43 5.94
C ASN A 163 -1.05 -12.92 7.09
N LEU A 164 -1.99 -12.02 6.78
CA LEU A 164 -2.91 -11.44 7.76
C LEU A 164 -4.04 -12.39 8.16
N LYS A 165 -4.73 -12.07 9.26
CA LYS A 165 -5.91 -12.78 9.74
C LYS A 165 -7.11 -11.86 9.81
N PHE A 166 -8.28 -12.36 9.44
CA PHE A 166 -9.48 -11.53 9.29
C PHE A 166 -10.22 -11.22 10.61
N ASN A 167 -9.68 -11.59 11.77
CA ASN A 167 -10.35 -11.45 13.07
C ASN A 167 -9.84 -10.28 13.93
N GLY A 168 -8.89 -9.48 13.44
CA GLY A 168 -8.45 -8.29 14.15
C GLY A 168 -7.43 -7.49 13.35
N VAL A 169 -7.42 -6.16 13.51
CA VAL A 169 -6.53 -5.24 12.78
C VAL A 169 -5.03 -5.43 13.08
N ASP A 170 -4.67 -6.08 14.17
CA ASP A 170 -3.29 -6.35 14.62
C ASP A 170 -2.90 -7.82 14.42
N LYS A 171 -3.67 -8.60 13.65
CA LYS A 171 -3.51 -10.06 13.57
C LYS A 171 -2.84 -10.50 12.28
N PHE A 172 -1.63 -11.02 12.43
CA PHE A 172 -0.86 -11.64 11.36
C PHE A 172 -0.41 -13.04 11.78
N GLU A 173 -0.09 -13.91 10.83
CA GLU A 173 0.74 -15.07 11.09
C GLU A 173 2.15 -14.59 11.45
N TYR A 174 2.71 -15.18 12.50
CA TYR A 174 4.03 -14.83 12.95
C TYR A 174 5.07 -15.38 11.97
N THR A 175 5.80 -14.48 11.32
CA THR A 175 6.98 -14.78 10.51
C THR A 175 8.23 -14.27 11.22
N LYS A 176 9.41 -14.73 10.78
CA LYS A 176 10.67 -14.26 11.39
C LYS A 176 10.87 -12.77 11.17
N GLU A 177 10.37 -12.26 10.05
CA GLU A 177 10.46 -10.88 9.63
C GLU A 177 9.65 -9.94 10.54
N CYS A 178 8.65 -10.45 11.29
CA CYS A 178 7.91 -9.69 12.30
C CYS A 178 8.81 -9.15 13.42
N ILE A 179 9.94 -9.80 13.71
CA ILE A 179 10.85 -9.43 14.80
C ILE A 179 11.37 -8.00 14.67
N VAL A 180 11.50 -7.48 13.45
CA VAL A 180 11.96 -6.11 13.17
C VAL A 180 11.00 -5.08 13.77
N PHE A 181 9.70 -5.33 13.68
CA PHE A 181 8.66 -4.44 14.22
C PHE A 181 8.68 -4.42 15.75
N ASP A 182 8.81 -5.60 16.37
CA ASP A 182 8.90 -5.75 17.82
C ASP A 182 10.14 -5.02 18.38
N LEU A 183 11.28 -5.18 17.73
CA LEU A 183 12.55 -4.57 18.14
C LEU A 183 12.55 -3.04 18.03
N LEU A 184 11.85 -2.50 17.04
CA LEU A 184 11.75 -1.06 16.79
C LEU A 184 10.59 -0.39 17.54
N ASP A 185 9.80 -1.14 18.30
CA ASP A 185 8.54 -0.69 18.93
C ASP A 185 7.61 -0.02 17.90
N ILE A 186 7.41 -0.72 16.78
CA ILE A 186 6.55 -0.28 15.68
C ILE A 186 5.43 -1.31 15.54
N GLN A 187 4.20 -0.90 15.76
CA GLN A 187 3.05 -1.79 15.55
C GLN A 187 2.77 -1.96 14.05
N LEU A 188 2.46 -3.18 13.64
CA LEU A 188 1.94 -3.49 12.30
C LEU A 188 0.42 -3.68 12.38
N TYR A 189 -0.32 -3.04 11.47
CA TYR A 189 -1.78 -3.12 11.37
C TYR A 189 -2.24 -3.39 9.94
N HIS A 190 -3.47 -3.89 9.79
CA HIS A 190 -4.23 -3.95 8.53
C HIS A 190 -5.71 -3.62 8.81
N GLY A 191 -6.51 -3.39 7.75
CA GLY A 191 -7.94 -3.08 7.89
C GLY A 191 -8.87 -4.11 7.24
N TRP A 192 -8.32 -5.23 6.76
CA TRP A 192 -9.09 -6.32 6.15
C TRP A 192 -9.66 -7.26 7.22
N VAL A 193 -10.76 -6.86 7.86
CA VAL A 193 -11.35 -7.55 9.01
C VAL A 193 -12.82 -7.86 8.73
N ILE A 194 -13.26 -9.06 9.05
CA ILE A 194 -14.67 -9.45 8.89
C ILE A 194 -15.48 -8.81 10.01
N ASP A 195 -16.57 -8.15 9.64
CA ASP A 195 -17.51 -7.58 10.58
C ASP A 195 -18.13 -8.68 11.48
N PRO A 196 -18.06 -8.56 12.82
CA PRO A 196 -18.71 -9.47 13.75
C PRO A 196 -20.22 -9.62 13.53
N GLN A 197 -20.88 -8.64 12.90
CA GLN A 197 -22.30 -8.72 12.54
C GLN A 197 -22.56 -9.75 11.44
N ASN A 198 -21.56 -10.09 10.62
CA ASN A 198 -21.67 -11.16 9.64
C ASN A 198 -21.46 -12.53 10.31
N ASN A 199 -22.52 -13.00 10.98
CA ASN A 199 -22.51 -14.26 11.72
C ASN A 199 -22.17 -15.49 10.86
N GLU A 200 -22.46 -15.47 9.56
CA GLU A 200 -22.15 -16.58 8.66
C GLU A 200 -20.65 -16.65 8.40
N LEU A 201 -20.03 -15.53 7.99
CA LEU A 201 -18.58 -15.46 7.79
C LEU A 201 -17.80 -15.68 9.09
N GLN A 202 -18.31 -15.19 10.23
CA GLN A 202 -17.69 -15.42 11.54
C GLN A 202 -17.71 -16.90 11.97
N LYS A 203 -18.67 -17.71 11.50
CA LYS A 203 -18.65 -19.16 11.72
C LYS A 203 -17.65 -19.86 10.81
N ILE A 204 -17.50 -19.35 9.59
CA ILE A 204 -16.62 -19.90 8.56
C ILE A 204 -15.16 -19.63 8.91
N VAL A 205 -14.84 -18.41 9.29
CA VAL A 205 -13.53 -18.01 9.80
C VAL A 205 -13.43 -18.53 11.22
N ASN A 206 -12.49 -19.45 11.46
CA ASN A 206 -12.39 -20.13 12.74
C ASN A 206 -12.26 -19.14 13.92
N ALA A 207 -12.61 -19.56 15.13
CA ALA A 207 -12.47 -18.72 16.34
C ALA A 207 -11.04 -18.20 16.58
N ASN A 208 -10.03 -18.85 15.99
CA ASN A 208 -8.61 -18.47 16.11
C ASN A 208 -8.14 -17.48 15.03
N GLY A 209 -9.04 -17.02 14.15
CA GLY A 209 -8.75 -16.19 12.99
C GLY A 209 -8.04 -16.96 11.88
N SER A 210 -8.77 -17.36 10.85
CA SER A 210 -8.16 -17.90 9.63
C SER A 210 -7.32 -16.82 8.96
N SER A 211 -6.12 -17.19 8.54
CA SER A 211 -5.29 -16.32 7.72
C SER A 211 -5.77 -16.28 6.27
N TYR A 212 -5.29 -15.32 5.47
CA TYR A 212 -5.62 -15.23 4.04
C TYR A 212 -5.35 -16.56 3.32
N ASN A 213 -4.16 -17.14 3.49
CA ASN A 213 -3.81 -18.41 2.84
C ASN A 213 -4.73 -19.55 3.29
N GLN A 214 -5.00 -19.67 4.59
CA GLN A 214 -5.91 -20.70 5.12
C GLN A 214 -7.34 -20.54 4.57
N LEU A 215 -7.81 -19.29 4.44
CA LEU A 215 -9.17 -19.00 3.96
C LEU A 215 -9.33 -19.32 2.47
N VAL A 216 -8.31 -18.99 1.65
CA VAL A 216 -8.28 -19.32 0.22
C VAL A 216 -8.21 -20.84 0.02
N GLU A 217 -7.36 -21.55 0.76
CA GLU A 217 -7.29 -23.01 0.73
C GLU A 217 -8.64 -23.64 1.10
N LYS A 218 -9.27 -23.14 2.18
CA LYS A 218 -10.59 -23.58 2.63
C LYS A 218 -11.63 -23.38 1.53
N MET A 219 -11.67 -22.21 0.90
CA MET A 219 -12.58 -21.89 -0.21
C MET A 219 -12.42 -22.87 -1.37
N ILE A 220 -11.20 -23.15 -1.83
CA ILE A 220 -10.95 -24.07 -2.95
C ILE A 220 -11.40 -25.49 -2.61
N GLN A 221 -11.07 -25.97 -1.40
CA GLN A 221 -11.45 -27.31 -0.96
C GLN A 221 -12.97 -27.47 -0.86
N GLN A 222 -13.65 -26.45 -0.34
CA GLN A 222 -15.09 -26.44 -0.15
C GLN A 222 -15.85 -26.33 -1.47
N ARG A 223 -15.33 -25.56 -2.43
CA ARG A 223 -15.89 -25.45 -3.80
C ARG A 223 -15.99 -26.80 -4.51
N GLN A 224 -15.04 -27.70 -4.26
CA GLN A 224 -14.98 -29.03 -4.87
C GLN A 224 -15.78 -30.10 -4.09
N SER A 225 -16.43 -29.71 -3.00
CA SER A 225 -17.22 -30.62 -2.16
C SER A 225 -18.56 -30.98 -2.83
N ASN A 226 -19.08 -32.16 -2.51
CA ASN A 226 -20.46 -32.54 -2.87
C ASN A 226 -21.50 -32.08 -1.84
N ASN A 227 -21.07 -31.49 -0.71
CA ASN A 227 -21.96 -30.94 0.29
C ASN A 227 -22.32 -29.48 -0.09
N GLU A 228 -23.62 -29.22 -0.26
CA GLU A 228 -24.15 -27.89 -0.61
C GLU A 228 -23.86 -26.84 0.47
N GLU A 229 -23.83 -27.20 1.75
CA GLU A 229 -23.47 -26.26 2.82
C GLU A 229 -22.02 -25.78 2.67
N LEU A 230 -21.10 -26.69 2.34
CA LEU A 230 -19.69 -26.34 2.11
C LEU A 230 -19.53 -25.49 0.85
N LYS A 231 -20.30 -25.77 -0.22
CA LYS A 231 -20.29 -24.89 -1.40
C LYS A 231 -20.79 -23.48 -1.06
N GLN A 232 -21.82 -23.37 -0.22
CA GLN A 232 -22.29 -22.08 0.25
C GLN A 232 -21.24 -21.33 1.08
N GLU A 233 -20.51 -22.02 1.97
CA GLU A 233 -19.38 -21.41 2.68
C GLU A 233 -18.32 -20.86 1.71
N SER A 234 -17.96 -21.65 0.68
CA SER A 234 -17.01 -21.20 -0.35
C SER A 234 -17.49 -19.96 -1.09
N TYR A 235 -18.79 -19.88 -1.39
CA TYR A 235 -19.38 -18.72 -2.07
C TYR A 235 -19.31 -17.47 -1.20
N LEU A 236 -19.64 -17.58 0.09
CA LEU A 236 -19.54 -16.47 1.04
C LEU A 236 -18.11 -15.95 1.18
N ILE A 237 -17.12 -16.85 1.25
CA ILE A 237 -15.70 -16.47 1.29
C ILE A 237 -15.32 -15.70 0.01
N GLU A 238 -15.65 -16.25 -1.16
CA GLU A 238 -15.33 -15.62 -2.44
C GLU A 238 -15.98 -14.24 -2.56
N GLN A 239 -17.26 -14.13 -2.20
CA GLN A 239 -17.98 -12.86 -2.18
C GLN A 239 -17.30 -11.85 -1.26
N PHE A 240 -16.91 -12.23 -0.05
CA PHE A 240 -16.20 -11.33 0.88
C PHE A 240 -14.88 -10.82 0.29
N LEU A 241 -14.06 -11.71 -0.28
CA LEU A 241 -12.77 -11.34 -0.88
C LEU A 241 -12.96 -10.44 -2.11
N GLU A 242 -14.01 -10.68 -2.88
CA GLU A 242 -14.38 -9.94 -4.08
C GLU A 242 -14.89 -8.52 -3.77
N GLU A 243 -15.76 -8.39 -2.76
CA GLU A 243 -16.30 -7.10 -2.31
C GLU A 243 -15.21 -6.25 -1.65
N ASN A 244 -14.22 -6.87 -1.00
CA ASN A 244 -13.19 -6.20 -0.21
C ASN A 244 -11.79 -6.32 -0.83
N ARG A 245 -11.70 -6.29 -2.17
CA ARG A 245 -10.44 -6.36 -2.94
C ARG A 245 -9.41 -5.29 -2.59
N SER A 246 -9.86 -4.16 -2.06
CA SER A 246 -8.97 -3.07 -1.59
C SER A 246 -8.24 -3.40 -0.29
N GLN A 247 -8.48 -4.59 0.29
CA GLN A 247 -7.92 -5.08 1.55
C GLN A 247 -8.25 -4.17 2.74
N LEU A 248 -9.42 -3.52 2.69
CA LEU A 248 -9.92 -2.63 3.72
C LEU A 248 -11.44 -2.80 3.84
N THR A 249 -11.93 -2.82 5.06
CA THR A 249 -13.35 -2.92 5.39
C THR A 249 -13.76 -1.74 6.27
N HIS A 250 -15.03 -1.34 6.22
CA HIS A 250 -15.57 -0.31 7.11
C HIS A 250 -15.36 -0.68 8.59
N TYR A 251 -15.66 -1.93 8.95
CA TYR A 251 -15.43 -2.44 10.29
C TYR A 251 -13.94 -2.39 10.69
N GLY A 252 -13.03 -2.71 9.78
CA GLY A 252 -11.60 -2.58 10.00
C GLY A 252 -11.14 -1.15 10.29
N ILE A 253 -11.70 -0.14 9.62
CA ILE A 253 -11.43 1.29 9.92
C ILE A 253 -11.91 1.65 11.34
N LEU A 254 -13.10 1.18 11.74
CA LEU A 254 -13.63 1.39 13.09
C LEU A 254 -12.73 0.73 14.14
N GLN A 255 -12.37 -0.54 13.94
CA GLN A 255 -11.51 -1.27 14.86
C GLN A 255 -10.10 -0.68 14.93
N LEU A 256 -9.54 -0.17 13.82
CA LEU A 256 -8.27 0.57 13.80
C LEU A 256 -8.35 1.81 14.69
N ASN A 257 -9.42 2.59 14.54
CA ASN A 257 -9.67 3.77 15.36
C ASN A 257 -9.79 3.44 16.85
N GLU A 258 -10.33 2.28 17.22
CA GLU A 258 -10.40 1.85 18.62
C GLU A 258 -9.06 1.32 19.15
N THR A 259 -8.33 0.57 18.32
CA THR A 259 -7.12 -0.16 18.71
C THR A 259 -5.88 0.72 18.76
N MET A 260 -5.71 1.63 17.79
CA MET A 260 -4.56 2.53 17.75
C MET A 260 -4.63 3.54 18.88
N ARG A 261 -3.50 3.79 19.55
CA ARG A 261 -3.39 4.88 20.54
C ARG A 261 -3.35 6.22 19.80
N ASP A 262 -3.93 7.24 20.42
CA ASP A 262 -3.80 8.60 19.88
C ASP A 262 -2.34 9.05 19.91
N ASN A 263 -1.91 9.80 18.89
CA ASN A 263 -0.53 10.17 18.58
C ASN A 263 0.42 8.99 18.25
N GLN A 264 -0.10 7.81 17.95
CA GLN A 264 0.72 6.65 17.59
C GLN A 264 1.09 6.66 16.10
N LEU A 265 2.38 6.48 15.81
CA LEU A 265 2.91 6.10 14.51
C LEU A 265 3.06 4.57 14.43
N ALA A 266 2.58 3.99 13.34
CA ALA A 266 2.58 2.56 13.07
C ALA A 266 2.72 2.27 11.57
N VAL A 267 2.92 1.01 11.21
CA VAL A 267 2.88 0.55 9.82
C VAL A 267 1.49 -0.02 9.52
N PHE A 268 0.97 0.34 8.36
CA PHE A 268 -0.34 -0.08 7.89
C PHE A 268 -0.25 -0.79 6.54
N PHE A 269 -0.65 -2.06 6.54
CA PHE A 269 -0.72 -2.90 5.36
C PHE A 269 -2.09 -2.79 4.69
N ARG A 270 -2.11 -2.37 3.42
CA ARG A 270 -3.29 -2.30 2.57
C ARG A 270 -2.90 -2.43 1.12
N ASN A 271 -3.66 -3.21 0.36
CA ASN A 271 -3.46 -3.44 -1.07
C ASN A 271 -2.02 -3.84 -1.42
N ASN A 272 -1.47 -4.80 -0.68
CA ASN A 272 -0.08 -5.27 -0.83
C ASN A 272 0.99 -4.17 -0.67
N HIS A 273 0.64 -3.08 0.02
CA HIS A 273 1.50 -1.93 0.25
C HIS A 273 1.63 -1.65 1.74
N PHE A 274 2.82 -1.24 2.16
CA PHE A 274 3.12 -0.81 3.52
C PHE A 274 3.15 0.72 3.58
N ASN A 275 2.25 1.28 4.38
CA ASN A 275 2.12 2.71 4.58
C ASN A 275 2.57 3.07 5.99
N THR A 276 3.08 4.28 6.17
CA THR A 276 3.16 4.86 7.52
C THR A 276 1.79 5.43 7.87
N ILE A 277 1.21 4.96 8.97
CA ILE A 277 -0.05 5.50 9.52
C ILE A 277 0.23 6.25 10.82
N TRP A 278 -0.47 7.35 11.00
CA TRP A 278 -0.47 8.16 12.21
C TRP A 278 -1.91 8.34 12.68
N LYS A 279 -2.18 8.08 13.96
CA LYS A 279 -3.45 8.47 14.57
C LYS A 279 -3.25 9.79 15.30
N ASN A 280 -3.99 10.83 14.93
CA ASN A 280 -3.94 12.15 15.56
C ASN A 280 -5.35 12.68 15.79
N ASN A 281 -5.67 13.11 17.01
CA ASN A 281 -6.98 13.66 17.34
C ASN A 281 -8.14 12.78 16.85
N LYS A 282 -8.00 11.45 17.01
CA LYS A 282 -8.96 10.43 16.52
C LYS A 282 -9.12 10.35 14.99
N GLN A 283 -8.23 10.96 14.22
CA GLN A 283 -8.16 10.80 12.77
C GLN A 283 -7.04 9.83 12.41
N LEU A 284 -7.31 8.93 11.47
CA LEU A 284 -6.30 8.07 10.85
C LEU A 284 -5.72 8.79 9.63
N LEU A 285 -4.40 8.90 9.58
CA LEU A 285 -3.67 9.69 8.59
C LEU A 285 -2.57 8.81 7.98
N LEU A 286 -2.58 8.64 6.66
CA LEU A 286 -1.56 7.91 5.91
C LEU A 286 -0.52 8.89 5.38
N LEU A 287 0.76 8.60 5.58
CA LEU A 287 1.83 9.44 5.07
C LEU A 287 1.84 9.43 3.55
N VAL A 288 1.83 10.60 2.93
CA VAL A 288 1.97 10.77 1.48
C VAL A 288 3.44 10.69 1.12
N SER A 289 3.91 9.46 0.89
CA SER A 289 5.30 9.17 0.51
C SER A 289 5.50 8.95 -0.99
N ASP A 290 4.48 9.14 -1.83
CA ASP A 290 4.65 9.01 -3.28
C ASP A 290 5.57 10.11 -3.85
N GLU A 291 6.48 9.72 -4.73
CA GLU A 291 7.48 10.62 -5.33
C GLU A 291 6.87 11.81 -6.08
N GLY A 292 5.66 11.66 -6.65
CA GLY A 292 4.93 12.73 -7.30
C GLY A 292 4.62 13.92 -6.39
N PHE A 293 4.64 13.72 -5.05
CA PHE A 293 4.45 14.80 -4.07
C PHE A 293 5.75 15.43 -3.55
N ALA A 294 6.90 15.15 -4.17
CA ALA A 294 8.19 15.68 -3.74
C ALA A 294 8.18 17.22 -3.59
N ASN A 295 7.54 17.91 -4.52
CA ASN A 295 7.47 19.38 -4.53
C ASN A 295 6.32 19.96 -3.70
N HIS A 296 5.43 19.12 -3.16
CA HIS A 296 4.24 19.53 -2.42
C HIS A 296 4.47 19.45 -0.90
N LYS A 297 5.31 20.33 -0.34
CA LYS A 297 5.73 20.29 1.08
C LYS A 297 4.58 20.41 2.09
N SER A 298 3.51 21.10 1.71
CA SER A 298 2.32 21.30 2.56
C SER A 298 1.36 20.10 2.56
N ILE A 299 1.52 19.15 1.63
CA ILE A 299 0.74 17.91 1.60
C ILE A 299 1.60 16.85 2.27
N VAL A 300 1.17 16.40 3.45
CA VAL A 300 1.97 15.48 4.28
C VAL A 300 1.22 14.17 4.50
N PHE A 301 -0.06 14.23 4.86
CA PHE A 301 -0.87 13.03 5.07
C PHE A 301 -2.16 13.03 4.24
N GLU A 302 -2.72 11.85 4.02
CA GLU A 302 -4.02 11.58 3.43
C GLU A 302 -4.93 10.98 4.52
N THR A 303 -6.16 11.46 4.67
CA THR A 303 -7.10 10.92 5.66
C THR A 303 -7.54 9.51 5.28
N LEU A 304 -7.60 8.58 6.23
CA LEU A 304 -8.20 7.26 6.05
C LEU A 304 -9.60 7.25 6.67
N THR A 305 -10.57 7.80 5.93
CA THR A 305 -11.97 7.93 6.36
C THR A 305 -12.86 6.84 5.82
N ASP A 306 -12.60 6.39 4.59
CA ASP A 306 -13.46 5.45 3.89
C ASP A 306 -12.65 4.42 3.08
N VAL A 307 -13.32 3.35 2.67
CA VAL A 307 -12.80 2.30 1.78
C VAL A 307 -12.67 2.83 0.34
N ASP A 308 -13.58 3.71 -0.08
CA ASP A 308 -13.76 4.16 -1.48
C ASP A 308 -12.97 5.42 -1.89
N ASN A 309 -11.96 5.81 -1.09
CA ASN A 309 -11.02 6.91 -1.37
C ASN A 309 -11.63 8.33 -1.45
N ASP A 310 -12.68 8.65 -0.69
CA ASP A 310 -13.06 10.05 -0.41
C ASP A 310 -12.10 10.67 0.64
N ASN A 311 -10.81 10.58 0.34
CA ASN A 311 -9.75 10.96 1.24
C ASN A 311 -9.31 12.39 0.93
N SER A 312 -9.08 13.16 1.98
CA SER A 312 -8.58 14.52 1.90
C SER A 312 -7.10 14.58 2.28
N PHE A 313 -6.36 15.50 1.67
CA PHE A 313 -5.00 15.78 2.07
C PHE A 313 -4.96 16.69 3.29
N THR A 314 -3.94 16.50 4.12
CA THR A 314 -3.67 17.28 5.32
C THR A 314 -2.21 17.71 5.36
N ASP A 315 -1.94 18.77 6.12
CA ASP A 315 -0.59 19.17 6.48
C ASP A 315 0.01 18.25 7.56
N GLY A 316 1.23 18.55 8.02
CA GLY A 316 1.88 17.73 9.05
C GLY A 316 1.32 17.90 10.46
N TYR A 317 0.28 18.71 10.64
CA TYR A 317 -0.50 18.82 11.87
C TYR A 317 -1.80 18.01 11.80
N GLY A 318 -2.09 17.36 10.67
CA GLY A 318 -3.35 16.68 10.42
C GLY A 318 -4.51 17.63 10.14
N GLN A 319 -4.23 18.90 9.84
CA GLN A 319 -5.27 19.86 9.45
C GLN A 319 -5.51 19.75 7.95
N ASN A 320 -6.78 19.85 7.54
CA ASN A 320 -7.15 19.80 6.13
C ASN A 320 -6.30 20.78 5.34
N TRP A 321 -5.63 20.26 4.31
CA TRP A 321 -4.78 21.06 3.47
C TRP A 321 -5.66 22.07 2.72
N GLN A 322 -5.48 23.34 3.05
CA GLN A 322 -6.05 24.46 2.34
C GLN A 322 -4.92 25.18 1.61
N LYS A 323 -5.05 25.36 0.29
CA LYS A 323 -4.06 26.14 -0.47
C LYS A 323 -4.12 27.59 0.05
N PRO A 324 -2.98 28.24 0.36
CA PRO A 324 -2.99 29.67 0.66
C PRO A 324 -3.65 30.42 -0.50
N VAL A 325 -4.55 31.36 -0.16
CA VAL A 325 -5.32 32.14 -1.14
C VAL A 325 -4.36 33.04 -1.91
N SER A 326 -3.86 32.54 -3.05
CA SER A 326 -3.18 33.36 -4.05
C SER A 326 -3.62 32.95 -5.46
N VAL A 327 -4.37 33.87 -6.07
CA VAL A 327 -4.74 34.12 -7.47
C VAL A 327 -4.53 32.99 -8.50
N ASP A 328 -5.67 32.59 -9.08
CA ASP A 328 -5.89 31.96 -10.40
C ASP A 328 -5.15 30.64 -10.72
N VAL A 329 -5.68 29.50 -10.25
CA VAL A 329 -5.23 28.16 -10.69
C VAL A 329 -6.39 27.13 -10.74
N SER A 330 -7.62 27.55 -11.05
CA SER A 330 -8.78 26.63 -11.02
C SER A 330 -8.67 25.48 -12.02
N ARG A 331 -7.87 25.62 -13.09
CA ARG A 331 -7.68 24.56 -14.10
C ARG A 331 -6.60 23.54 -13.73
N ASP A 332 -5.54 23.93 -13.03
CA ASP A 332 -4.48 22.98 -12.67
C ASP A 332 -4.82 22.14 -11.44
N ARG A 333 -5.80 22.56 -10.61
CA ARG A 333 -6.30 21.73 -9.49
C ARG A 333 -7.00 20.49 -9.99
N ASP A 334 -7.95 20.66 -10.90
CA ASP A 334 -8.71 19.54 -11.45
C ASP A 334 -7.80 18.67 -12.31
N LEU A 335 -6.84 19.28 -13.01
CA LEU A 335 -5.84 18.54 -13.77
C LEU A 335 -4.87 17.77 -12.86
N ALA A 336 -4.37 18.35 -11.76
CA ALA A 336 -3.44 17.66 -10.86
C ALA A 336 -4.14 16.55 -10.06
N ILE A 337 -5.37 16.77 -9.60
CA ILE A 337 -6.18 15.72 -8.94
C ILE A 337 -6.55 14.64 -9.96
N ALA A 338 -6.93 15.02 -11.19
CA ALA A 338 -7.22 14.06 -12.25
C ALA A 338 -5.98 13.24 -12.62
N ILE A 339 -4.83 13.89 -12.85
CA ILE A 339 -3.55 13.23 -13.13
C ILE A 339 -3.17 12.33 -11.96
N HIS A 340 -3.22 12.81 -10.72
CA HIS A 340 -2.88 11.99 -9.55
C HIS A 340 -3.81 10.79 -9.39
N ASN A 341 -5.11 10.97 -9.57
CA ASN A 341 -6.08 9.88 -9.50
C ASN A 341 -5.93 8.92 -10.68
N GLU A 342 -5.60 9.41 -11.87
CA GLU A 342 -5.38 8.63 -13.07
C GLU A 342 -4.05 7.86 -13.01
N GLU A 343 -2.99 8.47 -12.49
CA GLU A 343 -1.70 7.83 -12.20
C GLU A 343 -1.84 6.81 -11.07
N ARG A 344 -2.62 7.08 -10.00
CA ARG A 344 -2.94 6.08 -8.98
C ARG A 344 -3.77 4.94 -9.54
N ARG A 345 -4.72 5.21 -10.44
CA ARG A 345 -5.45 4.15 -11.16
C ARG A 345 -4.52 3.33 -12.02
N GLN A 346 -3.63 3.97 -12.78
CA GLN A 346 -2.62 3.28 -13.58
C GLN A 346 -1.65 2.50 -12.70
N TYR A 347 -1.24 3.03 -11.55
CA TYR A 347 -0.39 2.36 -10.57
C TYR A 347 -1.09 1.13 -10.00
N HIS A 348 -2.35 1.26 -9.57
CA HIS A 348 -3.16 0.15 -9.10
C HIS A 348 -3.46 -0.85 -10.22
N GLU A 349 -3.66 -0.43 -11.47
CA GLU A 349 -3.86 -1.33 -12.61
C GLU A 349 -2.57 -2.08 -12.96
N VAL A 350 -1.42 -1.42 -12.95
CA VAL A 350 -0.10 -2.02 -13.19
C VAL A 350 0.24 -2.98 -12.06
N GLN A 351 0.04 -2.59 -10.80
CA GLN A 351 0.17 -3.50 -9.66
C GLN A 351 -0.80 -4.67 -9.77
N THR A 352 -2.06 -4.45 -10.13
CA THR A 352 -3.05 -5.53 -10.29
C THR A 352 -2.67 -6.45 -11.44
N ARG A 353 -2.13 -5.92 -12.55
CA ARG A 353 -1.59 -6.72 -13.66
C ARG A 353 -0.32 -7.48 -13.28
N GLN A 354 0.58 -6.88 -12.52
CA GLN A 354 1.76 -7.56 -11.98
C GLN A 354 1.34 -8.63 -10.97
N GLN A 355 0.34 -8.37 -10.12
CA GLN A 355 -0.28 -9.36 -9.23
C GLN A 355 -0.99 -10.47 -10.03
N GLN A 356 -1.62 -10.19 -11.17
CA GLN A 356 -2.13 -11.24 -12.09
C GLN A 356 -1.00 -12.07 -12.70
N GLN A 357 0.14 -11.45 -13.02
CA GLN A 357 1.31 -12.14 -13.55
C GLN A 357 2.07 -12.92 -12.48
N GLN A 358 2.08 -12.48 -11.22
CA GLN A 358 2.64 -13.19 -10.06
C GLN A 358 1.66 -14.22 -9.47
N ARG A 359 0.34 -14.05 -9.69
CA ARG A 359 -0.66 -15.10 -9.49
C ARG A 359 -0.41 -16.28 -10.40
N GLN A 360 0.14 -16.12 -11.61
CA GLN A 360 0.44 -17.28 -12.45
C GLN A 360 1.45 -18.25 -11.78
N PRO A 361 2.57 -17.80 -11.19
CA PRO A 361 3.42 -18.64 -10.34
C PRO A 361 2.72 -19.20 -9.10
N GLN A 362 1.92 -18.43 -8.36
CA GLN A 362 1.27 -18.92 -7.14
C GLN A 362 0.10 -19.88 -7.42
N GLU A 363 -0.71 -19.65 -8.46
CA GLU A 363 -1.73 -20.56 -8.99
C GLU A 363 -1.08 -21.80 -9.62
N ARG A 364 0.08 -21.66 -10.26
CA ARG A 364 0.87 -22.79 -10.78
C ARG A 364 1.53 -23.58 -9.66
N TYR A 365 2.03 -22.94 -8.60
CA TYR A 365 2.56 -23.62 -7.40
C TYR A 365 1.44 -24.32 -6.64
N SER A 366 0.27 -23.68 -6.56
CA SER A 366 -0.96 -24.30 -6.05
C SER A 366 -1.29 -25.53 -6.89
N GLN A 367 -1.36 -25.41 -8.22
CA GLN A 367 -1.66 -26.50 -9.15
C GLN A 367 -0.63 -27.63 -9.12
N GLU A 368 0.67 -27.34 -9.09
CA GLU A 368 1.75 -28.33 -8.96
C GLU A 368 1.67 -29.05 -7.62
N TYR A 369 1.45 -28.32 -6.52
CA TYR A 369 1.20 -28.90 -5.20
C TYR A 369 -0.07 -29.78 -5.19
N TYR A 370 -1.13 -29.36 -5.89
CA TYR A 370 -2.38 -30.13 -6.05
C TYR A 370 -2.17 -31.41 -6.88
N ASP A 371 -1.39 -31.35 -7.96
CA ASP A 371 -1.09 -32.50 -8.82
C ASP A 371 -0.18 -33.52 -8.11
N GLU A 372 0.80 -33.07 -7.33
CA GLU A 372 1.63 -33.93 -6.48
C GLU A 372 0.78 -34.69 -5.44
N ARG A 373 -0.07 -33.99 -4.67
CA ARG A 373 -0.98 -34.61 -3.69
C ARG A 373 -2.01 -35.54 -4.31
N ARG A 374 -2.51 -35.22 -5.51
CA ARG A 374 -3.44 -36.08 -6.27
C ARG A 374 -2.75 -37.37 -6.71
N SER A 375 -1.48 -37.28 -7.13
CA SER A 375 -0.66 -38.43 -7.50
C SER A 375 -0.31 -39.32 -6.28
N GLU A 376 -0.14 -38.75 -5.10
CA GLU A 376 0.09 -39.53 -3.86
C GLU A 376 -1.16 -40.29 -3.39
N LYS A 377 -2.35 -39.65 -3.50
CA LYS A 377 -3.63 -40.30 -3.15
C LYS A 377 -3.99 -41.42 -4.14
N SER A 378 -3.65 -41.30 -5.42
CA SER A 378 -3.87 -42.37 -6.40
C SER A 378 -2.94 -43.57 -6.16
N LYS A 379 -1.66 -43.32 -5.82
CA LYS A 379 -0.69 -44.36 -5.44
C LYS A 379 -1.08 -45.12 -4.17
N LYS A 380 -1.72 -44.46 -3.19
CA LYS A 380 -2.24 -45.13 -1.97
C LYS A 380 -3.51 -45.96 -2.21
N LYS A 381 -4.35 -45.62 -3.19
CA LYS A 381 -5.54 -46.41 -3.56
C LYS A 381 -5.21 -47.73 -4.28
N HIS A 382 -4.07 -47.83 -4.94
CA HIS A 382 -3.61 -49.06 -5.63
C HIS A 382 -2.81 -50.03 -4.73
N ARG A 383 -2.64 -49.71 -3.44
CA ARG A 383 -2.06 -50.59 -2.43
C ARG A 383 -3.08 -50.93 -1.35
N ARG A 384 -4.08 -51.77 -1.69
CA ARG A 384 -4.84 -52.55 -0.69
C ARG A 384 -4.59 -54.05 -0.95
N PRO A 385 -4.26 -54.88 0.04
CA PRO A 385 -3.98 -56.29 -0.18
C PRO A 385 -5.28 -57.07 -0.39
N SER A 386 -5.27 -58.00 -1.35
CA SER A 386 -6.31 -59.01 -1.54
C SER A 386 -6.29 -60.01 -0.38
N HIS A 387 -7.38 -60.06 0.38
CA HIS A 387 -7.63 -61.14 1.34
C HIS A 387 -8.37 -62.29 0.62
N ASP A 388 -7.66 -63.40 0.41
CA ASP A 388 -8.27 -64.65 -0.03
C ASP A 388 -9.12 -65.26 1.10
N LYS A 389 -10.32 -65.71 0.73
CA LYS A 389 -11.25 -66.44 1.59
C LYS A 389 -10.90 -67.94 1.55
N GLU A 390 -10.56 -68.50 2.69
CA GLU A 390 -10.56 -69.94 2.92
C GLU A 390 -12.01 -70.46 3.07
N HIS A 391 -12.33 -71.53 2.32
CA HIS A 391 -13.39 -72.46 2.67
C HIS A 391 -12.93 -73.91 2.48
N SER A 392 -12.84 -74.59 3.62
CA SER A 392 -13.16 -76.00 3.89
C SER A 392 -12.71 -77.09 2.92
N GLY A 393 -11.79 -77.93 3.40
CA GLY A 393 -12.19 -79.20 4.03
C GLY A 393 -12.11 -80.47 3.17
N SER A 394 -11.15 -81.34 3.51
CA SER A 394 -11.11 -82.81 3.36
C SER A 394 -9.65 -83.24 3.62
N CYS A 395 -9.25 -84.34 4.27
CA CYS A 395 -9.80 -85.36 5.15
C CYS A 395 -8.61 -86.32 5.45
N ILE A 396 -8.64 -87.00 6.61
CA ILE A 396 -7.96 -88.27 6.98
C ILE A 396 -6.42 -88.41 6.89
N LEU A 397 -5.75 -88.66 8.03
CA LEU A 397 -5.24 -90.00 8.44
C LEU A 397 -4.25 -89.93 9.62
N SER A 398 -4.57 -90.78 10.62
CA SER A 398 -3.77 -91.26 11.77
C SER A 398 -3.83 -90.42 13.04
#